data_AF-A0A1I5VKB8-F1
#
_entry.id   AF-A0A1I5VKB8-F1
#
_cell.length_a   1.000
_cell.length_b   1.000
_cell.length_c   1.000
_cell.angle_alpha   90.00
_cell.angle_beta   90.00
_cell.angle_gamma   90.00
#
_symmetry.space_group_name_H-M   'P 1'
#
loop_
_entity.id
_entity.type
_entity.pdbx_description
1 polymer ?
#
loop_
_entity_poly.entity_id
_entity_poly.type
_entity_poly.pdbx_seq_one_letter_code
_entity_poly.pdbx_strand_id
1 'polypeptide(L)'
;MITIQAKLTFPSKEDEQIVLDLMRRWSSCMRYAYNRLLEGSNRNTLKRELQGVFNLNSRYVDDAIMKAKSVLESCRERDENPSKVIFGGRSLFERLKKRHINGKAYERLRQEWQERRKGNLYSRGDRSKKGNLNTRIEIYEYYRL
;
A
#
# COMPACT_ATOMS: atom_id res chain seq x y z
N MET A 1 -20.97 -1.06 5.56
CA MET A 1 -19.84 -1.53 4.73
C MET A 1 -19.48 -2.93 5.23
N ILE A 2 -19.54 -3.94 4.38
CA ILE A 2 -19.12 -5.30 4.75
C ILE A 2 -17.63 -5.42 4.42
N THR A 3 -16.81 -5.84 5.39
CA THR A 3 -15.40 -6.14 5.18
C THR A 3 -15.20 -7.63 5.27
N ILE A 4 -14.58 -8.21 4.24
CA ILE A 4 -14.23 -9.63 4.20
C ILE A 4 -12.72 -9.75 4.33
N GLN A 5 -12.25 -10.58 5.26
CA GLN A 5 -10.85 -10.92 5.37
C GLN A 5 -10.61 -12.23 4.61
N ALA A 6 -9.59 -12.23 3.76
CA ALA A 6 -9.22 -13.39 2.95
C ALA A 6 -7.70 -13.52 2.91
N LYS A 7 -7.22 -14.76 2.73
CA LYS A 7 -5.82 -15.05 2.47
C LYS A 7 -5.61 -15.14 0.97
N LEU A 8 -4.65 -14.36 0.45
CA LEU A 8 -4.23 -14.47 -0.94
C LEU A 8 -3.32 -15.70 -1.10
N THR A 9 -3.66 -16.57 -2.04
CA THR A 9 -2.87 -17.75 -2.41
C THR A 9 -2.49 -17.66 -3.87
N PHE A 10 -1.30 -18.14 -4.22
CA PHE A 10 -0.77 -18.09 -5.58
C PHE A 10 -0.61 -19.49 -6.15
N PRO A 11 -1.02 -19.74 -7.40
CA PRO A 11 -0.78 -21.02 -8.08
C PRO A 11 0.72 -21.29 -8.32
N SER A 12 1.50 -20.22 -8.52
CA SER A 12 2.92 -20.27 -8.86
C SER A 12 3.75 -19.28 -8.02
N LYS A 13 5.07 -19.48 -7.98
CA LYS A 13 6.00 -18.54 -7.33
C LYS A 13 6.19 -17.27 -8.15
N GLU A 14 6.05 -17.37 -9.45
CA GLU A 14 6.11 -16.26 -10.39
C GLU A 14 4.95 -15.28 -10.13
N ASP A 15 3.72 -15.77 -9.99
CA ASP A 15 2.56 -14.94 -9.67
C ASP A 15 2.70 -14.24 -8.31
N GLU A 16 3.19 -14.99 -7.31
CA GLU A 16 3.50 -14.43 -5.99
C GLU A 16 4.49 -13.27 -6.12
N GLN A 17 5.57 -13.45 -6.88
CA GLN A 17 6.61 -12.44 -7.06
C GLN A 17 6.10 -11.20 -7.81
N ILE A 18 5.23 -11.38 -8.80
CA ILE A 18 4.59 -10.28 -9.55
C ILE A 18 3.72 -9.42 -8.61
N VAL A 19 2.90 -10.06 -7.78
CA VAL A 19 2.03 -9.34 -6.85
C VAL A 19 2.83 -8.67 -5.73
N LEU A 20 3.85 -9.33 -5.18
CA LEU A 20 4.73 -8.74 -4.17
C LEU A 20 5.49 -7.52 -4.72
N ASP A 21 5.96 -7.58 -5.97
CA ASP A 21 6.59 -6.43 -6.63
C ASP A 21 5.60 -5.28 -6.88
N LEU A 22 4.37 -5.58 -7.30
CA LEU A 22 3.30 -4.60 -7.42
C LEU A 22 2.99 -3.91 -6.08
N MET A 23 2.82 -4.67 -5.00
CA MET A 23 2.60 -4.13 -3.64
C MET A 23 3.75 -3.23 -3.21
N ARG A 24 5.00 -3.66 -3.45
CA ARG A 24 6.21 -2.91 -3.13
C ARG A 24 6.26 -1.57 -3.87
N ARG A 25 6.00 -1.56 -5.17
CA ARG A 25 5.96 -0.35 -6.00
C ARG A 25 4.82 0.57 -5.60
N TRP A 26 3.62 0.03 -5.42
CA TRP A 26 2.45 0.80 -4.98
C TRP A 26 2.66 1.45 -3.61
N SER A 27 3.14 0.69 -2.62
CA SER A 27 3.44 1.22 -1.29
C SER A 27 4.49 2.32 -1.33
N SER A 28 5.47 2.22 -2.25
CA SER A 28 6.49 3.24 -2.44
C SER A 28 5.94 4.49 -3.12
N CYS A 29 5.09 4.33 -4.13
CA CYS A 29 4.34 5.41 -4.79
C CYS A 29 3.49 6.19 -3.79
N MET A 30 2.74 5.50 -2.91
CA MET A 30 1.90 6.16 -1.90
C MET A 30 2.72 7.01 -0.93
N ARG A 31 3.85 6.49 -0.42
CA ARG A 31 4.73 7.26 0.47
C ARG A 31 5.37 8.45 -0.22
N TYR A 32 5.79 8.28 -1.48
CA TYR A 32 6.34 9.38 -2.26
C TYR A 32 5.29 10.46 -2.49
N ALA A 33 4.08 10.07 -2.90
CA ALA A 33 2.95 10.98 -3.06
C ALA A 33 2.64 11.73 -1.76
N TYR A 34 2.67 11.07 -0.60
CA TYR A 34 2.49 11.71 0.70
C TYR A 34 3.49 12.85 0.93
N ASN A 35 4.78 12.60 0.73
CA ASN A 35 5.82 13.62 0.90
C ASN A 35 5.61 14.80 -0.06
N ARG A 36 5.30 14.52 -1.34
CA ARG A 36 5.02 15.58 -2.32
C ARG A 36 3.78 16.39 -1.99
N LEU A 37 2.75 15.77 -1.41
CA LEU A 37 1.54 16.46 -0.94
C LEU A 37 1.85 17.42 0.22
N LEU A 38 2.76 17.04 1.13
CA LEU A 38 3.26 17.93 2.19
C LEU A 38 3.98 19.16 1.62
N GLU A 39 4.67 18.99 0.49
CA GLU A 39 5.35 20.07 -0.24
C GLU A 39 4.41 20.89 -1.13
N GLY A 40 3.09 20.63 -1.09
CA GLY A 40 2.09 21.40 -1.85
C GLY A 40 1.85 20.91 -3.28
N SER A 41 2.39 19.76 -3.68
CA SER A 41 2.14 19.20 -5.03
C SER A 41 0.66 18.86 -5.23
N ASN A 42 0.13 19.17 -6.41
CA ASN A 42 -1.26 18.84 -6.75
C ASN A 42 -1.40 17.43 -7.32
N ARG A 43 -2.64 16.89 -7.28
CA ARG A 43 -2.97 15.54 -7.74
C ARG A 43 -2.62 15.29 -9.22
N ASN A 44 -2.87 16.26 -10.10
CA ASN A 44 -2.75 16.05 -11.54
C ASN A 44 -1.27 15.96 -11.96
N THR A 45 -0.40 16.79 -11.36
CA THR A 45 1.04 16.71 -11.52
C THR A 45 1.56 15.35 -11.05
N LEU A 46 1.19 14.94 -9.83
CA LEU A 46 1.59 13.64 -9.27
C LEU A 46 1.11 12.47 -10.13
N LYS A 47 -0.13 12.52 -10.62
CA LYS A 47 -0.66 11.43 -11.45
C LYS A 47 0.14 11.25 -12.74
N ARG A 48 0.67 12.31 -13.34
CA ARG A 48 1.50 12.24 -14.55
C ARG A 48 2.89 11.69 -14.23
N GLU A 49 3.56 12.25 -13.22
CA GLU A 49 4.93 11.88 -12.84
C GLU A 49 5.02 10.43 -12.36
N LEU A 50 4.14 10.04 -11.44
CA LEU A 50 4.29 8.79 -10.68
C LEU A 50 4.01 7.52 -11.50
N GLN A 51 3.32 7.63 -12.64
CA GLN A 51 3.10 6.49 -13.53
C GLN A 51 4.42 5.96 -14.09
N GLY A 52 5.27 6.85 -14.59
CA GLY A 52 6.60 6.48 -15.09
C GLY A 52 7.55 6.09 -13.96
N VAL A 53 7.62 6.89 -12.90
CA VAL A 53 8.57 6.67 -11.78
C VAL A 53 8.38 5.32 -11.11
N PHE A 54 7.13 4.88 -10.91
CA PHE A 54 6.82 3.63 -10.22
C PHE A 54 6.39 2.50 -11.14
N ASN A 55 6.39 2.71 -12.46
CA ASN A 55 5.88 1.77 -13.46
C ASN A 55 4.49 1.22 -13.07
N LEU A 56 3.56 2.14 -12.75
CA LEU A 56 2.21 1.82 -12.32
C LEU A 56 1.21 2.43 -13.30
N ASN A 57 0.10 1.73 -13.54
CA ASN A 57 -0.98 2.31 -14.33
C ASN A 57 -1.61 3.50 -13.60
N SER A 58 -2.29 4.35 -14.37
CA SER A 58 -2.89 5.59 -13.87
C SER A 58 -3.88 5.40 -12.72
N ARG A 59 -4.54 4.23 -12.62
CA ARG A 59 -5.51 3.92 -11.56
C ARG A 59 -4.81 3.59 -10.25
N TYR A 60 -3.77 2.74 -10.27
CA TYR A 60 -2.97 2.45 -9.09
C TYR A 60 -2.27 3.70 -8.54
N VAL A 61 -1.76 4.55 -9.43
CA VAL A 61 -1.18 5.85 -9.03
C VAL A 61 -2.22 6.74 -8.37
N ASP A 62 -3.42 6.84 -8.97
CA ASP A 62 -4.48 7.68 -8.40
C ASP A 62 -4.93 7.18 -7.02
N ASP A 63 -5.00 5.86 -6.85
CA ASP A 63 -5.33 5.21 -5.57
C ASP A 63 -4.22 5.42 -4.53
N ALA A 64 -2.95 5.42 -4.94
CA ALA A 64 -1.84 5.78 -4.07
C ALA A 64 -1.92 7.23 -3.61
N ILE A 65 -2.19 8.18 -4.52
CA ILE A 65 -2.36 9.61 -4.19
C ILE A 65 -3.57 9.80 -3.27
N MET A 66 -4.70 9.15 -3.56
CA MET A 66 -5.89 9.20 -2.72
C MET A 66 -5.58 8.69 -1.30
N LYS A 67 -4.91 7.54 -1.19
CA LYS A 67 -4.59 6.97 0.12
C LYS A 67 -3.60 7.85 0.88
N ALA A 68 -2.61 8.43 0.20
CA ALA A 68 -1.70 9.40 0.79
C ALA A 68 -2.44 10.63 1.34
N LYS A 69 -3.38 11.20 0.57
CA LYS A 69 -4.24 12.29 1.04
C LYS A 69 -5.05 11.90 2.27
N SER A 70 -5.66 10.71 2.27
CA SER A 70 -6.42 10.23 3.42
C SER A 70 -5.56 10.10 4.69
N VAL A 71 -4.29 9.68 4.56
CA VAL A 71 -3.35 9.68 5.70
C VAL A 71 -3.05 11.10 6.16
N LEU A 72 -2.86 12.04 5.23
CA LEU A 72 -2.58 13.45 5.54
C LEU A 72 -3.74 14.11 6.30
N GLU A 73 -4.97 13.94 5.81
CA GLU A 73 -6.15 14.48 6.48
C GLU A 73 -6.35 13.83 7.86
N SER A 74 -6.16 12.50 7.97
CA SER A 74 -6.25 11.83 9.27
C SER A 74 -5.20 12.30 10.28
N CYS A 75 -4.02 12.75 9.84
CA CYS A 75 -3.05 13.40 10.73
C CYS A 75 -3.56 14.76 11.21
N ARG A 76 -4.11 15.57 10.30
CA ARG A 76 -4.66 16.90 10.63
C ARG A 76 -5.85 16.80 11.58
N GLU A 77 -6.77 15.88 11.33
CA GLU A 77 -7.94 15.63 12.18
C GLU A 77 -7.57 15.21 13.61
N ARG A 78 -6.41 14.55 13.78
CA ARG A 78 -5.92 14.08 15.08
C ARG A 78 -4.92 15.04 15.73
N ASP A 79 -4.75 16.25 15.16
CA ASP A 79 -3.76 17.25 15.56
C ASP A 79 -2.33 16.66 15.66
N GLU A 80 -2.03 15.67 14.82
CA GLU A 80 -0.71 15.06 14.73
C GLU A 80 0.14 15.78 13.68
N ASN A 81 1.43 15.95 13.97
CA ASN A 81 2.37 16.53 13.01
C ASN A 81 2.53 15.62 11.76
N PRO A 82 2.06 16.05 10.57
CA PRO A 82 2.13 15.25 9.35
C PRO A 82 3.56 14.95 8.88
N SER A 83 4.55 15.78 9.22
CA SER A 83 5.95 15.51 8.86
C SER A 83 6.59 14.38 9.66
N LYS A 84 5.93 13.89 10.73
CA LYS A 84 6.43 12.83 11.61
C LYS A 84 5.72 11.48 11.42
N VAL A 85 5.03 11.27 10.30
CA VAL A 85 4.37 10.00 10.01
C VAL A 85 5.37 8.87 9.79
N ILE A 86 5.12 7.72 10.43
CA ILE A 86 5.94 6.51 10.32
C ILE A 86 5.14 5.42 9.61
N PHE A 87 5.41 5.23 8.31
CA PHE A 87 4.82 4.13 7.53
C PHE A 87 5.40 2.78 7.94
N GLY A 88 4.53 1.77 8.09
CA GLY A 88 4.87 0.44 8.62
C GLY A 88 4.57 0.28 10.12
N GLY A 89 4.04 1.33 10.76
CA GLY A 89 3.64 1.30 12.17
C GLY A 89 4.70 1.90 13.09
N ARG A 90 4.31 2.93 13.86
CA ARG A 90 5.19 3.63 14.81
C ARG A 90 5.71 2.70 15.90
N SER A 91 4.86 1.86 16.49
CA SER A 91 5.25 0.93 17.56
C SER A 91 6.31 -0.09 17.10
N LEU A 92 6.16 -0.64 15.89
CA LEU A 92 7.16 -1.54 15.30
C LEU A 92 8.48 -0.83 15.01
N PHE A 93 8.42 0.38 14.45
CA PHE A 93 9.61 1.19 14.21
C PHE A 93 10.35 1.52 15.51
N GLU A 94 9.64 1.90 16.57
CA GLU A 94 10.24 2.18 17.87
C GLU A 94 10.85 0.92 18.50
N ARG A 95 10.24 -0.25 18.33
CA ARG A 95 10.84 -1.53 18.74
C ARG A 95 12.13 -1.83 17.96
N LEU A 96 12.16 -1.56 16.65
CA LEU A 96 13.36 -1.76 15.82
C LEU A 96 14.54 -0.89 16.25
N LYS A 97 14.30 0.30 16.81
CA LYS A 97 15.36 1.17 17.33
C LYS A 97 16.00 0.67 18.63
N LYS A 98 15.38 -0.29 19.33
CA LYS A 98 15.88 -0.79 20.63
C LYS A 98 17.05 -1.74 20.42
N ARG A 99 18.20 -1.41 21.03
CA ARG A 99 19.47 -2.16 20.87
C ARG A 99 19.52 -3.53 21.55
N HIS A 100 18.56 -3.86 22.42
CA HIS A 100 18.53 -5.14 23.15
C HIS A 100 17.89 -6.29 22.37
N ILE A 101 17.22 -6.01 21.26
CA ILE A 101 16.68 -7.06 20.38
C ILE A 101 17.76 -7.39 19.35
N ASN A 102 18.19 -8.65 19.30
CA ASN A 102 19.30 -9.08 18.45
C ASN A 102 19.02 -10.46 17.80
N GLY A 103 19.90 -10.84 16.88
CA GLY A 103 19.83 -12.11 16.14
C GLY A 103 18.50 -12.33 15.42
N LYS A 104 18.02 -13.58 15.44
CA LYS A 104 16.79 -14.02 14.75
C LYS A 104 15.55 -13.22 15.16
N ALA A 105 15.48 -12.76 16.42
CA ALA A 105 14.35 -11.95 16.88
C ALA A 105 14.32 -10.58 16.20
N TYR A 106 15.50 -9.96 16.02
CA TYR A 106 15.62 -8.70 15.29
C TYR A 106 15.29 -8.86 13.81
N GLU A 107 15.76 -9.94 13.16
CA GLU A 107 15.46 -10.23 11.76
C GLU A 107 13.97 -10.38 11.48
N ARG A 108 13.25 -11.15 12.33
CA ARG A 108 11.79 -11.29 12.23
C ARG A 108 11.07 -9.96 12.40
N LEU A 109 11.49 -9.14 13.37
CA LEU A 109 10.91 -7.82 13.59
C LEU A 109 11.15 -6.88 12.41
N ARG A 110 12.35 -6.94 11.82
CA ARG A 110 12.71 -6.16 10.62
C ARG A 110 11.86 -6.59 9.45
N GLN A 111 11.70 -7.89 9.25
CA GLN A 111 10.84 -8.44 8.19
C GLN A 111 9.38 -7.99 8.38
N GLU A 112 8.81 -8.12 9.58
CA GLU A 112 7.44 -7.68 9.87
C GLU A 112 7.24 -6.20 9.55
N TRP A 113 8.18 -5.34 9.93
CA TRP A 113 8.07 -3.90 9.61
C TRP A 113 8.19 -3.63 8.11
N GLN A 114 9.07 -4.35 7.40
CA GLN A 114 9.19 -4.23 5.94
C GLN A 114 7.89 -4.68 5.24
N GLU A 115 7.31 -5.79 5.67
CA GLU A 115 6.04 -6.31 5.16
C GLU A 115 4.90 -5.30 5.41
N ARG A 116 4.75 -4.77 6.61
CA ARG A 116 3.74 -3.72 6.87
C ARG A 116 3.99 -2.43 6.10
N ARG A 117 5.24 -2.11 5.81
CA ARG A 117 5.61 -0.88 5.09
C ARG A 117 5.44 -1.04 3.57
N LYS A 118 5.71 -2.22 3.01
CA LYS A 118 5.82 -2.43 1.55
C LYS A 118 4.83 -3.44 0.98
N GLY A 119 4.14 -4.21 1.81
CA GLY A 119 3.19 -5.25 1.42
C GLY A 119 1.73 -4.78 1.28
N ASN A 120 1.50 -3.48 1.13
CA ASN A 120 0.16 -2.95 0.93
C ASN A 120 -0.13 -2.72 -0.56
N LEU A 121 -1.37 -2.96 -0.95
CA LEU A 121 -1.95 -2.52 -2.21
C LEU A 121 -3.38 -2.05 -1.93
N TYR A 122 -3.72 -0.85 -2.40
CA TYR A 122 -5.10 -0.36 -2.36
C TYR A 122 -5.58 -0.16 -3.79
N SER A 123 -6.74 -0.74 -4.08
CA SER A 123 -7.31 -0.79 -5.42
C SER A 123 -8.82 -0.59 -5.27
N ARG A 124 -9.34 0.56 -5.68
CA ARG A 124 -10.76 0.91 -5.48
C ARG A 124 -11.60 0.69 -6.74
N GLY A 125 -12.84 0.25 -6.53
CA GLY A 125 -13.84 0.15 -7.58
C GLY A 125 -14.38 1.51 -8.02
N ASP A 126 -14.83 1.58 -9.26
CA ASP A 126 -15.49 2.75 -9.85
C ASP A 126 -16.86 2.32 -10.38
N ARG A 127 -17.94 2.91 -9.84
CA ARG A 127 -19.31 2.57 -10.22
C ARG A 127 -19.56 2.76 -11.71
N SER A 128 -18.99 3.81 -12.31
CA SER A 128 -19.12 4.09 -13.75
C SER A 128 -18.40 3.04 -14.62
N LYS A 129 -17.45 2.30 -14.03
CA LYS A 129 -16.66 1.23 -14.68
C LYS A 129 -17.04 -0.16 -14.19
N LYS A 130 -18.23 -0.29 -13.58
CA LYS A 130 -18.76 -1.56 -13.05
C LYS A 130 -17.76 -2.24 -12.11
N GLY A 131 -17.18 -1.49 -11.19
CA GLY A 131 -16.24 -1.99 -10.17
C GLY A 131 -14.78 -1.68 -10.48
N ASN A 132 -13.87 -2.53 -9.98
CA ASN A 132 -12.43 -2.31 -10.07
C ASN A 132 -11.80 -2.93 -11.33
N LEU A 133 -11.27 -2.09 -12.22
CA LEU A 133 -10.64 -2.52 -13.48
C LEU A 133 -9.29 -3.26 -13.30
N ASN A 134 -8.63 -3.08 -12.16
CA ASN A 134 -7.35 -3.72 -11.85
C ASN A 134 -7.51 -5.03 -11.06
N THR A 135 -8.68 -5.26 -10.45
CA THR A 135 -8.91 -6.40 -9.56
C THR A 135 -10.35 -6.88 -9.74
N ARG A 136 -10.52 -8.01 -10.40
CA ARG A 136 -11.82 -8.65 -10.63
C ARG A 136 -11.90 -9.93 -9.80
N ILE A 137 -13.08 -10.19 -9.24
CA ILE A 137 -13.37 -11.44 -8.54
C ILE A 137 -14.12 -12.30 -9.54
N GLU A 138 -13.58 -13.48 -9.83
CA GLU A 138 -14.24 -14.50 -10.62
C GLU A 138 -14.69 -15.61 -9.67
N ILE A 139 -15.94 -16.08 -9.86
CA ILE A 139 -16.51 -17.16 -9.08
C ILE A 139 -16.47 -18.41 -9.97
N TYR A 140 -15.70 -19.41 -9.55
CA TYR A 140 -15.70 -20.71 -10.21
C TYR A 140 -16.66 -21.64 -9.46
N GLU A 141 -17.76 -22.01 -10.10
CA GLU A 141 -18.62 -23.09 -9.63
C GLU A 141 -17.99 -24.41 -10.06
N TYR A 142 -17.41 -25.14 -9.11
CA TYR A 142 -17.05 -26.53 -9.35
C TYR A 142 -18.33 -27.36 -9.29
N TYR A 143 -18.87 -27.74 -10.46
CA TYR A 143 -19.85 -28.80 -10.53
C TYR A 143 -19.21 -30.07 -9.99
N ARG A 144 -19.64 -30.53 -8.81
CA ARG A 144 -19.35 -31.88 -8.34
C ARG A 144 -20.04 -32.85 -9.30
N LEU A 145 -19.24 -33.58 -10.08
CA LEU A 145 -19.64 -34.85 -10.69
C LEU A 145 -19.72 -35.92 -9.59
#